data_AF-A0A7G8H282-F1
#
_entry.id   AF-A0A7G8H282-F1
#
_cell.length_a   1.000
_cell.length_b   1.000
_cell.length_c   1.000
_cell.angle_alpha   90.00
_cell.angle_beta   90.00
_cell.angle_gamma   90.00
#
_symmetry.space_group_name_H-M   'P 1'
#
loop_
_entity.id
_entity.type
_entity.pdbx_description
1 polymer ?
#
loop_
_entity_poly.entity_id
_entity_poly.type
_entity_poly.pdbx_seq_one_letter_code
_entity_poly.pdbx_strand_id
1 'polypeptide(L)'
;MSEEQQRTYLAMVGPDGWCIHYDTGSQRCRIYDERPDFCRVSGLGRLFDVPDDQFDAFAIACCHQQIRSTYGGRSGVMRRFNRAQNAGGSVDK
;
A
#
# COMPACT_ATOMS: atom_id res chain seq x y z
N MET A 1 15.01 7.69 0.76
CA MET A 1 15.06 6.86 1.99
C MET A 1 16.45 6.98 2.59
N SER A 2 16.59 7.18 3.91
CA SER A 2 17.92 7.29 4.54
C SER A 2 18.58 5.92 4.75
N GLU A 3 19.89 5.90 5.03
CA GLU A 3 20.63 4.67 5.36
C GLU A 3 20.06 3.97 6.61
N GLU A 4 19.59 4.74 7.59
CA GLU A 4 18.95 4.20 8.79
C GLU A 4 17.61 3.53 8.47
N GLN A 5 16.79 4.14 7.63
CA GLN A 5 15.55 3.54 7.15
C GLN A 5 15.84 2.26 6.33
N GLN A 6 16.92 2.24 5.55
CA GLN A 6 17.34 1.05 4.81
C GLN A 6 17.73 -0.10 5.73
N ARG A 7 18.54 0.16 6.76
CA ARG A 7 18.91 -0.85 7.76
C ARG A 7 17.69 -1.39 8.49
N THR A 8 16.76 -0.51 8.85
CA THR A 8 15.49 -0.89 9.49
C THR A 8 14.66 -1.79 8.57
N TYR A 9 14.49 -1.41 7.30
CA TYR A 9 13.80 -2.22 6.31
C TYR A 9 14.41 -3.62 6.20
N LEU A 10 15.72 -3.72 6.03
CA LEU A 10 16.42 -5.00 5.86
C LEU A 10 16.34 -5.89 7.11
N ALA A 11 16.36 -5.31 8.31
CA ALA A 11 16.17 -6.05 9.56
C ALA A 11 14.76 -6.66 9.70
N MET A 12 13.77 -6.11 8.99
CA MET A 12 12.40 -6.62 8.96
C MET A 12 12.19 -7.70 7.89
N VAL A 13 13.16 -7.99 7.02
CA VAL A 13 13.05 -9.00 5.96
C VAL A 13 13.47 -10.37 6.50
N GLY A 14 12.55 -11.33 6.46
CA GLY A 14 12.78 -12.71 6.86
C GLY A 14 13.58 -13.52 5.84
N PRO A 15 13.98 -14.75 6.19
CA PRO A 15 14.75 -15.63 5.29
C PRO A 15 14.05 -15.97 3.97
N ASP A 16 12.72 -15.83 3.93
CA ASP A 16 11.86 -16.05 2.76
C ASP A 16 11.68 -14.79 1.89
N GLY A 17 12.33 -13.68 2.25
CA GLY A 17 12.21 -12.39 1.58
C GLY A 17 10.95 -11.61 1.96
N TRP A 18 10.10 -12.12 2.84
CA TRP A 18 8.89 -11.42 3.30
C TRP A 18 9.16 -10.63 4.58
N CYS A 19 8.37 -9.58 4.81
CA CYS A 19 8.43 -8.85 6.07
C CYS A 19 8.01 -9.77 7.24
N ILE A 20 8.83 -9.85 8.28
CA ILE A 20 8.58 -10.66 9.48
C ILE A 20 7.35 -10.24 10.28
N HIS A 21 6.75 -9.08 9.99
CA HIS A 21 5.51 -8.60 10.60
C HIS A 21 4.29 -8.76 9.69
N TYR A 22 4.45 -9.25 8.46
CA TYR A 22 3.34 -9.54 7.57
C TYR A 22 2.63 -10.82 8.03
N ASP A 23 1.32 -10.73 8.19
CA ASP A 23 0.44 -11.87 8.40
C ASP A 23 -0.18 -12.27 7.07
N THR A 24 0.24 -13.42 6.53
CA THR A 24 -0.24 -13.96 5.26
C THR A 24 -1.69 -14.43 5.32
N GLY A 25 -2.20 -14.79 6.50
CA GLY A 25 -3.58 -15.25 6.68
C GLY A 25 -4.57 -14.09 6.60
N SER A 26 -4.33 -13.01 7.34
CA SER A 26 -5.21 -11.83 7.33
C SER A 26 -4.82 -10.76 6.31
N GLN A 27 -3.64 -10.88 5.68
CA GLN A 27 -3.05 -9.86 4.81
C GLN A 27 -2.84 -8.51 5.51
N ARG A 28 -2.52 -8.54 6.81
CA ARG A 28 -2.31 -7.34 7.64
C ARG A 28 -0.88 -7.28 8.18
N CYS A 29 -0.44 -6.08 8.50
CA CYS A 29 0.78 -5.90 9.28
C CYS A 29 0.44 -6.01 10.77
N ARG A 30 1.21 -6.83 11.51
CA ARG A 30 1.01 -7.03 12.96
C ARG A 30 1.39 -5.82 13.82
N ILE A 31 2.22 -4.92 13.29
CA ILE A 31 2.67 -3.69 13.97
C ILE A 31 2.10 -2.45 13.28
N TYR A 32 0.82 -2.46 12.91
CA TYR A 32 0.24 -1.44 12.04
C TYR A 32 0.46 0.00 12.57
N ASP A 33 0.24 0.21 13.86
CA ASP A 33 0.36 1.54 14.50
C ASP A 33 1.82 1.98 14.64
N GLU A 34 2.72 1.04 14.87
CA GLU A 34 4.17 1.24 15.04
C GLU A 34 4.94 1.16 13.71
N ARG A 35 4.22 1.00 12.60
CA ARG A 35 4.84 0.78 11.29
C ARG A 35 5.75 1.96 10.91
N PRO A 36 7.00 1.71 10.52
CA PRO A 36 7.90 2.75 10.03
C PRO A 36 7.31 3.53 8.86
N ASP A 37 7.64 4.82 8.76
CA ASP A 37 7.07 5.73 7.76
C ASP A 37 7.27 5.24 6.32
N PHE A 38 8.40 4.61 6.02
CA PHE A 38 8.68 4.07 4.68
C PHE A 38 7.74 2.92 4.27
N CYS A 39 7.07 2.26 5.22
CA CYS A 39 6.07 1.24 4.94
C CYS A 39 4.64 1.81 4.90
N ARG A 40 4.43 3.11 5.19
CA ARG A 40 3.13 3.77 5.13
C ARG A 40 2.86 4.29 3.72
N VAL A 41 1.61 4.17 3.28
CA VAL A 41 1.20 4.60 1.93
C VAL A 41 1.47 6.10 1.72
N SER A 42 1.25 6.93 2.74
CA SER A 42 1.58 8.36 2.69
C SER A 42 3.07 8.66 2.40
N GLY A 43 3.98 7.72 2.68
CA GLY A 43 5.40 7.84 2.37
C GLY A 43 5.75 7.50 0.91
N LEU A 44 4.85 6.84 0.16
CA LEU A 44 5.14 6.38 -1.20
C LEU A 44 5.19 7.50 -2.23
N GLY A 45 4.40 8.56 -2.09
CA GLY A 45 4.37 9.67 -3.08
C GLY A 45 5.75 10.26 -3.30
N ARG A 46 6.47 10.53 -2.20
CA ARG A 46 7.85 11.02 -2.22
C ARG A 46 8.85 10.04 -2.83
N LEU A 47 8.60 8.73 -2.72
CA LEU A 47 9.49 7.71 -3.28
C LEU A 47 9.40 7.65 -4.81
N PHE A 48 8.22 7.92 -5.35
CA PHE A 48 7.94 7.87 -6.79
C PHE A 48 7.89 9.26 -7.46
N ASP A 49 8.24 10.32 -6.73
CA ASP A 49 8.19 11.71 -7.19
C ASP A 49 6.80 12.10 -7.72
N VAL A 50 5.75 11.64 -7.04
CA VAL A 50 4.36 11.95 -7.36
C VAL A 50 3.89 13.13 -6.50
N PRO A 51 3.36 14.21 -7.11
CA PRO A 51 2.80 15.34 -6.36
C PRO A 51 1.71 14.91 -5.38
N ASP A 52 1.68 15.54 -4.20
CA ASP A 52 0.73 15.18 -3.13
C ASP A 52 -0.74 15.28 -3.59
N ASP A 53 -1.07 16.28 -4.43
CA ASP A 53 -2.42 16.50 -4.99
C ASP A 53 -2.83 15.44 -6.03
N GLN A 54 -1.88 14.66 -6.53
CA GLN A 54 -2.10 13.58 -7.50
C GLN A 54 -1.90 12.18 -6.89
N PHE A 55 -1.40 12.11 -5.66
CA PHE A 55 -0.98 10.86 -5.04
C PHE A 55 -2.11 9.84 -4.90
N ASP A 56 -3.30 10.27 -4.45
CA ASP A 56 -4.44 9.38 -4.28
C ASP A 56 -4.90 8.78 -5.62
N ALA A 57 -5.00 9.62 -6.66
CA ALA A 57 -5.38 9.18 -8.00
C ALA A 57 -4.35 8.19 -8.56
N PHE A 58 -3.06 8.46 -8.36
CA PHE A 58 -1.97 7.56 -8.73
C PHE A 58 -2.06 6.22 -7.99
N ALA A 59 -2.20 6.24 -6.67
CA ALA A 59 -2.29 5.04 -5.84
C ALA A 59 -3.50 4.18 -6.20
N ILE A 60 -4.67 4.80 -6.42
CA ILE A 60 -5.90 4.12 -6.88
C ILE A 60 -5.67 3.45 -8.23
N ALA A 61 -5.02 4.14 -9.18
CA ALA A 61 -4.70 3.58 -10.49
C ALA A 61 -3.75 2.38 -10.40
N CYS A 62 -2.72 2.42 -9.55
CA CYS A 62 -1.83 1.29 -9.27
C CYS A 62 -2.61 0.11 -8.69
N CYS A 63 -3.49 0.34 -7.71
CA CYS A 63 -4.33 -0.70 -7.12
C CYS A 63 -5.26 -1.34 -8.17
N HIS A 64 -5.87 -0.56 -9.06
CA HIS A 64 -6.69 -1.13 -10.15
C HIS A 64 -5.87 -2.04 -11.08
N GLN A 65 -4.68 -1.60 -11.48
CA GLN A 65 -3.80 -2.40 -12.34
C GLN A 65 -3.42 -3.71 -11.66
N GLN A 66 -3.02 -3.65 -10.39
CA GLN A 66 -2.64 -4.85 -9.63
C GLN A 66 -3.80 -5.80 -9.43
N ILE A 67 -4.97 -5.31 -9.01
CA ILE A 67 -6.16 -6.15 -8.81
C ILE A 67 -6.58 -6.79 -10.14
N ARG A 68 -6.52 -6.05 -11.26
CA ARG A 68 -6.84 -6.57 -12.59
C ARG A 68 -5.87 -7.68 -12.99
N SER A 69 -4.57 -7.51 -12.77
CA SER A 69 -3.55 -8.49 -13.12
C SER A 69 -3.68 -9.77 -12.26
N THR A 70 -3.87 -9.62 -10.95
CA THR A 70 -3.92 -10.76 -10.01
C THR A 70 -5.27 -11.49 -10.02
N TYR A 71 -6.39 -10.77 -10.07
CA TYR A 71 -7.73 -11.34 -9.86
C TYR A 71 -8.65 -11.21 -11.09
N GLY A 72 -8.28 -10.39 -12.08
CA GLY A 72 -9.11 -10.07 -13.23
C GLY A 72 -9.98 -8.81 -13.02
N GLY A 73 -10.24 -8.10 -14.12
CA GLY A 73 -10.96 -6.82 -14.10
C GLY A 73 -12.44 -6.90 -13.70
N ARG A 74 -13.05 -8.10 -13.74
CA ARG A 74 -14.45 -8.33 -13.33
C ARG A 74 -14.55 -9.03 -11.96
N SER A 75 -13.43 -9.17 -11.26
CA SER A 75 -13.36 -9.91 -9.99
C SER A 75 -14.24 -9.32 -8.88
N GLY A 76 -14.58 -10.15 -7.90
CA GLY A 76 -15.22 -9.68 -6.67
C GLY A 76 -14.34 -8.70 -5.89
N VAL A 77 -13.01 -8.83 -5.99
CA VAL A 77 -12.04 -7.91 -5.38
C VAL A 77 -12.12 -6.53 -6.03
N MET A 78 -12.09 -6.45 -7.37
CA MET A 78 -12.24 -5.18 -8.10
C MET A 78 -13.56 -4.50 -7.74
N ARG A 79 -14.68 -5.23 -7.72
CA ARG A 79 -15.99 -4.67 -7.35
C ARG A 79 -16.02 -4.16 -5.90
N ARG A 80 -15.41 -4.87 -4.95
CA ARG A 80 -15.31 -4.43 -3.55
C ARG A 80 -14.45 -3.16 -3.43
N PHE A 81 -13.29 -3.14 -4.09
CA PHE A 81 -12.40 -1.99 -4.11
C PHE A 81 -13.10 -0.75 -4.67
N ASN A 82 -13.71 -0.84 -5.87
CA ASN A 82 -14.41 0.28 -6.50
C ASN A 82 -15.54 0.82 -5.61
N ARG A 83 -16.30 -0.06 -4.93
CA ARG A 83 -17.33 0.38 -3.98
C ARG A 83 -16.73 1.13 -2.80
N ALA A 84 -15.61 0.68 -2.24
CA ALA A 84 -14.95 1.37 -1.13
C ALA A 84 -14.44 2.75 -1.54
N GLN A 85 -13.85 2.88 -2.74
CA GLN A 85 -13.41 4.17 -3.27
C GLN A 85 -14.59 5.13 -3.54
N ASN A 86 -15.71 4.61 -4.06
CA ASN A 86 -16.91 5.42 -4.29
C ASN A 86 -17.63 5.83 -2.99
N ALA A 87 -17.56 5.01 -1.94
CA ALA A 87 -18.19 5.30 -0.65
C ALA A 87 -17.33 6.23 0.24
N GLY A 88 -16.03 6.32 -0.03
CA GLY A 88 -15.08 7.19 0.68
C GLY A 88 -14.67 8.45 -0.06
N GLY A 89 -15.15 8.67 -1.30
CA GLY A 89 -14.78 9.79 -2.17
C GLY A 89 -15.35 11.16 -1.78
N SER A 90 -15.83 11.33 -0.56
CA SER A 90 -16.17 12.62 0.04
C SER A 90 -15.34 12.80 1.31
N VAL A 91 -14.06 13.08 1.13
CA VAL A 91 -13.31 13.91 2.07
C VAL A 91 -13.22 15.28 1.42
N ASP A 92 -13.70 16.25 2.16
CA ASP A 92 -13.99 17.62 1.76
C ASP A 92 -12.84 18.38 1.07
N LYS A 93 -13.24 19.15 0.06
CA LYS A 93 -12.81 20.52 -0.32
C LYS A 93 -11.34 20.92 -0.29
#